data_AF-D5P909-F1
#
_entry.id   AF-D5P909-F1
#
_cell.length_a   1.000
_cell.length_b   1.000
_cell.length_c   1.000
_cell.angle_alpha   90.00
_cell.angle_beta   90.00
_cell.angle_gamma   90.00
#
_symmetry.space_group_name_H-M   'P 1'
#
loop_
_entity.id
_entity.type
_entity.pdbx_description
1 polymer ?
#
loop_
_entity_poly.entity_id
_entity_poly.type
_entity_poly.pdbx_seq_one_letter_code
_entity_poly.pdbx_strand_id
1 'polypeptide(L)' 'AAAACVAAAARLAPPGLVDSMQRLVDAVDRGRSPGDDFSDRVIEHGIAATVAEAARCPQGGL' A
#
# COMPACT_ATOMS: atom_id res chain seq x y z
N ALA A 1 4.76 3.75 -16.41
CA ALA A 1 5.94 2.88 -16.20
C ALA A 1 5.75 1.93 -15.02
N ALA A 2 5.52 2.42 -13.79
CA ALA A 2 5.36 1.59 -12.60
C ALA A 2 4.27 0.50 -12.71
N ALA A 3 3.08 0.84 -13.20
CA ALA A 3 1.97 -0.11 -13.37
C ALA A 3 2.34 -1.34 -14.22
N ALA A 4 3.04 -1.14 -15.34
CA ALA A 4 3.46 -2.22 -16.23
C ALA A 4 4.47 -3.16 -15.55
N CYS A 5 5.41 -2.62 -14.78
CA CYS A 5 6.39 -3.40 -14.03
C CYS A 5 5.73 -4.23 -12.92
N VAL A 6 4.84 -3.61 -12.14
CA VAL A 6 4.14 -4.28 -11.04
C VAL A 6 3.21 -5.36 -11.57
N ALA A 7 2.50 -5.11 -12.67
CA ALA A 7 1.68 -6.13 -13.33
C ALA A 7 2.52 -7.32 -13.84
N ALA A 8 3.75 -7.06 -14.32
CA ALA A 8 4.67 -8.13 -14.71
C ALA A 8 5.13 -8.96 -13.51
N ALA A 9 5.47 -8.32 -12.41
CA ALA A 9 5.83 -9.01 -11.17
C ALA A 9 4.67 -9.82 -10.59
N ALA A 10 3.43 -9.30 -10.66
CA ALA A 10 2.24 -9.98 -10.14
C ALA A 10 1.97 -11.31 -10.87
N ARG A 11 2.24 -11.38 -12.17
CA ARG A 11 2.14 -12.63 -12.95
C ARG A 11 3.15 -13.70 -12.54
N LEU A 12 4.23 -13.31 -11.88
CA LEU A 12 5.31 -14.19 -11.42
C LEU A 12 5.22 -14.48 -9.91
N ALA A 13 4.18 -13.97 -9.24
CA ALA A 13 4.08 -14.04 -7.79
C ALA A 13 3.87 -15.50 -7.32
N PRO A 14 4.57 -15.94 -6.27
CA PRO A 14 4.28 -17.22 -5.63
C PRO A 14 2.87 -17.18 -5.02
N PRO A 15 2.23 -18.35 -4.81
CA PRO A 15 0.83 -18.43 -4.37
C PRO A 15 0.55 -17.66 -3.07
N GLY A 16 1.52 -17.60 -2.14
CA GLY A 16 1.40 -16.85 -0.89
C GLY A 16 1.40 -15.32 -1.04
N LEU A 17 1.70 -14.77 -2.22
CA LEU A 17 1.78 -13.33 -2.48
C LEU A 17 0.76 -12.85 -3.53
N VAL A 18 -0.03 -13.75 -4.12
CA VAL A 18 -0.96 -13.38 -5.20
C VAL A 18 -1.92 -12.28 -4.78
N ASP A 19 -2.55 -12.42 -3.60
CA ASP A 19 -3.51 -11.44 -3.09
C ASP A 19 -2.84 -10.07 -2.81
N SER A 20 -1.67 -10.07 -2.17
CA SER A 20 -0.90 -8.86 -1.91
C SER A 20 -0.46 -8.17 -3.20
N MET A 21 -0.04 -8.94 -4.21
CA MET A 21 0.36 -8.40 -5.51
C MET A 21 -0.84 -7.84 -6.28
N GLN A 22 -2.02 -8.44 -6.18
CA GLN A 22 -3.23 -7.88 -6.78
C GLN A 22 -3.61 -6.54 -6.15
N ARG A 23 -3.54 -6.41 -4.82
CA ARG A 23 -3.77 -5.12 -4.13
C ARG A 23 -2.77 -4.06 -4.57
N LEU A 24 -1.50 -4.44 -4.70
CA LEU A 24 -0.45 -3.53 -5.16
C LEU A 24 -0.69 -3.06 -6.61
N VAL A 25 -1.14 -3.95 -7.49
CA VAL A 25 -1.52 -3.58 -8.87
C VAL A 25 -2.66 -2.56 -8.86
N ASP A 26 -3.73 -2.80 -8.09
CA ASP A 26 -4.87 -1.86 -8.00
C ASP A 26 -4.45 -0.49 -7.44
N ALA A 27 -3.62 -0.46 -6.40
CA ALA A 27 -3.10 0.80 -5.84
C ALA A 27 -2.29 1.60 -6.87
N VAL A 28 -1.37 0.94 -7.59
CA VAL A 28 -0.51 1.58 -8.58
C VAL A 28 -1.30 2.03 -9.81
N ASP A 29 -2.34 1.29 -10.21
CA ASP A 29 -3.25 1.68 -11.30
C ASP A 29 -4.00 2.98 -10.96
N ARG A 30 -4.44 3.12 -9.71
CA ARG A 30 -5.04 4.35 -9.17
C ARG A 30 -4.02 5.47 -8.91
N GLY A 31 -2.74 5.23 -9.15
CA GLY A 31 -1.67 6.17 -8.85
C GLY A 31 -1.50 6.45 -7.35
N ARG A 32 -1.96 5.53 -6.49
CA ARG A 32 -1.90 5.65 -5.03
C ARG A 32 -0.76 4.80 -4.48
N SER A 33 -0.25 5.25 -3.34
CA SER A 33 0.77 4.54 -2.56
C SER A 33 0.35 4.42 -1.09
N PRO A 34 0.96 3.51 -0.31
CA PRO A 34 0.78 3.49 1.15
C PRO A 34 1.13 4.83 1.81
N GLY A 35 2.06 5.59 1.23
CA GLY A 35 2.41 6.93 1.70
C GLY A 35 1.32 7.97 1.44
N ASP A 36 0.60 7.86 0.32
CA ASP A 36 -0.56 8.70 0.03
C ASP A 36 -1.69 8.44 1.02
N ASP A 37 -1.98 7.17 1.31
CA ASP A 37 -3.03 6.79 2.27
C ASP A 37 -2.69 7.25 3.69
N PHE A 38 -1.43 7.08 4.10
CA PHE A 38 -0.93 7.64 5.35
C PHE A 38 -1.08 9.17 5.40
N SER A 39 -0.75 9.86 4.30
CA SER A 39 -0.86 11.33 4.21
C SER A 39 -2.33 11.78 4.32
N ASP A 40 -3.25 11.07 3.68
CA ASP A 40 -4.71 11.30 3.79
C ASP A 40 -5.16 11.25 5.26
N ARG A 41 -4.78 10.18 5.97
CA ARG A 41 -5.12 10.02 7.40
C ARG A 41 -4.46 11.07 8.28
N VAL A 42 -3.24 11.49 7.97
CA VAL A 42 -2.58 12.60 8.67
C VAL A 42 -3.35 13.90 8.49
N ILE A 43 -3.85 14.18 7.27
CA ILE A 43 -4.65 15.36 6.98
C ILE A 43 -5.98 15.30 7.75
N GLU A 44 -6.62 14.13 7.82
CA GLU A 44 -7.93 13.96 8.46
C GLU A 44 -7.86 13.90 10.00
N HIS A 45 -6.88 13.20 10.56
CA HIS A 45 -6.82 12.85 11.98
C HIS A 45 -5.62 13.43 12.72
N GLY A 46 -4.69 14.06 12.00
CA GLY A 46 -3.46 14.61 12.56
C GLY A 46 -2.32 13.59 12.68
N ILE A 47 -1.10 14.12 12.73
CA ILE A 47 0.15 13.34 12.72
C ILE A 47 0.25 12.42 13.94
N ALA A 48 0.00 12.94 15.15
CA ALA A 48 0.21 12.19 16.38
C ALA A 48 -0.70 10.95 16.47
N ALA A 49 -1.98 11.09 16.13
CA ALA A 49 -2.93 9.98 16.14
C ALA A 49 -2.57 8.92 15.08
N THR A 50 -2.26 9.36 13.86
CA THR A 50 -1.95 8.48 12.74
C THR A 50 -0.64 7.70 12.95
N VAL A 51 0.40 8.34 13.50
CA VAL A 51 1.66 7.68 13.86
C VAL A 51 1.44 6.66 14.99
N ALA A 52 0.63 7.00 15.99
CA ALA A 52 0.32 6.08 17.08
C ALA A 52 -0.45 4.83 16.59
N GLU A 53 -1.41 5.01 15.67
CA GLU A 53 -2.10 3.90 14.98
C GLU A 53 -1.12 3.03 14.17
N ALA A 54 -0.27 3.67 13.35
CA ALA A 54 0.72 2.95 12.53
C ALA A 54 1.70 2.13 13.38
N ALA A 55 2.13 2.67 14.52
CA ALA A 55 3.02 1.98 15.46
C ALA A 55 2.37 0.79 16.18
N ARG A 56 1.02 0.74 16.26
CA ARG A 56 0.28 -0.40 16.83
C ARG A 56 0.16 -1.57 15.85
N CYS A 57 0.34 -1.34 14.56
CA CYS A 57 0.29 -2.39 13.55
C CYS A 57 1.66 -3.09 13.48
N PRO A 58 1.77 -4.39 13.80
CA PRO A 58 3.06 -5.10 13.80
C PRO A 58 3.63 -5.34 12.41
N GLN A 59 2.88 -5.01 11.34
CA GLN A 59 3.27 -5.20 9.95
C GLN A 59 2.94 -3.90 9.22
N GLY A 60 3.95 -3.16 8.78
CA GLY A 60 3.82 -1.87 8.10
C GLY A 60 3.23 -2.00 6.69
N GLY A 61 1.96 -2.37 6.57
CA GLY A 61 1.21 -2.42 5.32
C GLY A 61 -0.15 -1.74 5.48
N LEU A 62 -0.26 -0.54 4.90
CA LEU A 62 -1.51 -0.01 4.39
C LEU A 62 -1.73 -0.62 3.01
#